data_AF-A0A3M1JGV8-F1
#
_entry.id   AF-A0A3M1JGV8-F1
#
_cell.length_a   1.000
_cell.length_b   1.000
_cell.length_c   1.000
_cell.angle_alpha   90.00
_cell.angle_beta   90.00
_cell.angle_gamma   90.00
#
_symmetry.space_group_name_H-M   'P 1'
#
loop_
_entity.id
_entity.type
_entity.pdbx_description
1 polymer ?
#
loop_
_entity_poly.entity_id
_entity_poly.type
_entity_poly.pdbx_seq_one_letter_code
_entity_poly.pdbx_strand_id
1 'polypeptide(L)'
;MLARVTGVPGRPHIAAVLMERNPGRFETMQQVFDEYLGAGKKAHMARPFSLTVAQAIALVKNAGGVPVLAHPGVYSGIDPIAAVRNAHAAGLEGVEVFYPYGGPDGGRWVARIEALARELGLLQSGGTDFHGRAGESVDVGDVGLTPRQFAALKTGWQQLRSKRPAEKV
;
A
#
# COMPACT_ATOMS: atom_id res chain seq x y z
N MET A 1 2.00 11.58 -24.04
CA MET A 1 2.21 10.99 -22.70
C MET A 1 1.06 10.07 -22.31
N LEU A 2 -0.19 10.55 -22.30
CA LEU A 2 -1.38 9.73 -21.98
C LEU A 2 -1.65 8.60 -23.00
N ALA A 3 -1.30 8.78 -24.27
CA ALA A 3 -1.49 7.78 -25.33
C ALA A 3 -0.65 6.49 -25.18
N ARG A 4 0.25 6.40 -24.19
CA ARG A 4 1.11 5.23 -23.93
C ARG A 4 0.79 4.51 -22.61
N VAL A 5 -0.22 5.00 -21.86
CA VAL A 5 -0.59 4.40 -20.58
C VAL A 5 -1.64 3.33 -20.82
N THR A 6 -1.36 2.09 -20.42
CA THR A 6 -2.37 1.07 -20.20
C THR A 6 -2.81 1.17 -18.72
N GLY A 7 -4.10 1.37 -18.46
CA GLY A 7 -4.64 1.51 -17.10
C GLY A 7 -4.65 2.95 -16.57
N VAL A 8 -4.47 3.11 -15.25
CA VAL A 8 -4.63 4.40 -14.56
C VAL A 8 -3.33 5.21 -14.58
N PRO A 9 -3.29 6.40 -15.19
CA PRO A 9 -2.08 7.23 -15.25
C PRO A 9 -1.66 7.73 -13.87
N GLY A 10 -0.35 7.91 -13.70
CA GLY A 10 0.25 8.29 -12.42
C GLY A 10 1.72 8.68 -12.56
N ARG A 11 2.32 9.20 -11.48
CA ARG A 11 3.72 9.67 -11.46
C ARG A 11 4.75 8.66 -12.00
N PRO A 12 4.64 7.34 -11.79
CA PRO A 12 5.57 6.38 -12.38
C PRO A 12 5.61 6.44 -13.93
N HIS A 13 4.48 6.71 -14.58
CA HIS A 13 4.43 6.90 -16.05
C HIS A 13 5.16 8.19 -16.47
N ILE A 14 5.10 9.23 -15.64
CA ILE A 14 5.86 10.46 -15.86
C ILE A 14 7.36 10.19 -15.75
N ALA A 15 7.75 9.46 -14.71
CA ALA A 15 9.13 9.08 -14.50
C ALA A 15 9.68 8.22 -15.65
N ALA A 16 8.93 7.21 -16.10
CA ALA A 16 9.32 6.36 -17.23
C ALA A 16 9.58 7.17 -18.51
N VAL A 17 8.72 8.14 -18.83
CA VAL A 17 8.92 9.02 -19.99
C VAL A 17 10.12 9.95 -19.79
N LEU A 18 10.35 10.46 -18.58
CA LEU A 18 11.52 11.29 -18.28
C LEU A 18 12.82 10.51 -18.46
N MET A 19 12.88 9.25 -18.01
CA MET A 19 14.03 8.37 -18.21
C MET A 19 14.24 8.04 -19.69
N GLU A 20 13.18 7.66 -20.42
CA GLU A 20 13.23 7.35 -21.87
C GLU A 20 13.75 8.54 -22.68
N ARG A 21 13.29 9.75 -22.36
CA ARG A 21 13.63 10.97 -23.11
C ARG A 21 14.98 11.57 -22.72
N ASN A 22 15.59 11.12 -21.62
CA ASN A 22 16.87 11.65 -21.12
C ASN A 22 17.84 10.47 -20.83
N PRO A 23 18.26 9.71 -21.86
CA PRO A 23 19.15 8.58 -21.67
C PRO A 23 20.46 9.00 -20.99
N GLY A 24 20.89 8.25 -19.98
CA GLY A 24 22.11 8.51 -19.21
C GLY A 24 21.98 9.58 -18.11
N ARG A 25 20.85 10.29 -18.01
CA ARG A 25 20.62 11.27 -16.94
C ARG A 25 20.11 10.64 -15.64
N PHE A 26 19.25 9.63 -15.76
CA PHE A 26 18.63 8.96 -14.63
C PHE A 26 18.91 7.46 -14.74
N GLU A 27 19.56 6.91 -13.73
CA GLU A 27 19.83 5.48 -13.61
C GLU A 27 18.64 4.73 -13.01
N THR A 28 17.87 5.40 -12.14
CA THR A 28 16.73 4.79 -11.46
C THR A 28 15.50 5.69 -11.47
N MET A 29 14.31 5.09 -11.38
CA MET A 29 13.07 5.83 -11.22
C MET A 29 13.07 6.67 -9.94
N GLN A 30 13.70 6.17 -8.87
CA GLN A 30 13.82 6.86 -7.61
C GLN A 30 14.52 8.22 -7.76
N GLN A 31 15.59 8.31 -8.57
CA GLN A 31 16.27 9.59 -8.85
C GLN A 31 15.30 10.62 -9.45
N VAL A 32 14.39 10.20 -10.33
CA VAL A 32 13.37 11.09 -10.90
C VAL A 32 12.36 11.55 -9.85
N PHE A 33 11.97 10.67 -8.93
CA PHE A 33 11.13 11.04 -7.79
C PHE A 33 11.84 12.01 -6.85
N ASP A 34 13.10 11.76 -6.53
CA ASP A 34 13.88 12.58 -5.61
C ASP A 34 14.15 13.98 -6.15
N GLU A 35 14.27 14.14 -7.47
CA GLU A 35 14.48 15.44 -8.10
C GLU A 35 13.15 16.18 -8.40
N TYR A 36 12.15 15.48 -8.95
CA TYR A 36 10.98 16.12 -9.56
C TYR A 36 9.64 15.74 -8.95
N LEU A 37 9.37 14.45 -8.74
CA LEU A 37 8.00 13.95 -8.58
C LEU A 37 7.59 13.60 -7.14
N GLY A 38 8.55 13.52 -6.22
CA GLY A 38 8.34 13.27 -4.80
C GLY A 38 7.59 14.40 -4.10
N ALA A 39 7.11 14.16 -2.89
CA ALA A 39 6.43 15.20 -2.11
C ALA A 39 7.35 16.42 -1.92
N GLY A 40 6.84 17.62 -2.21
CA GLY A 40 7.58 18.88 -2.09
C GLY A 40 8.67 19.12 -3.15
N LYS A 41 8.77 18.27 -4.18
CA LYS A 41 9.75 18.40 -5.27
C LYS A 41 9.26 19.30 -6.39
N LYS A 42 10.16 19.62 -7.34
CA LYS A 42 10.00 20.65 -8.39
C LYS A 42 8.69 20.57 -9.17
N ALA A 43 8.17 19.36 -9.39
CA ALA A 43 6.95 19.10 -10.16
C ALA A 43 5.87 18.41 -9.31
N HIS A 44 5.95 18.51 -7.99
CA HIS A 44 4.92 18.00 -7.10
C HIS A 44 3.68 18.88 -7.14
N MET A 45 2.54 18.30 -7.53
CA MET A 45 1.23 18.92 -7.34
C MET A 45 0.41 18.11 -6.36
N ALA A 46 -0.16 18.79 -5.37
CA ALA A 46 -1.13 18.18 -4.47
C ALA A 46 -2.33 17.68 -5.29
N ARG A 47 -2.84 16.49 -4.96
CA ARG A 47 -4.07 15.99 -5.59
C ARG A 47 -5.23 16.86 -5.11
N PRO A 48 -6.07 17.39 -6.01
CA PRO A 48 -7.21 18.23 -5.63
C PRO A 48 -8.29 17.42 -4.89
N PHE A 49 -8.29 16.10 -5.06
CA PHE A 49 -9.22 15.19 -4.42
C PHE A 49 -8.50 13.94 -3.91
N SER A 50 -8.80 13.58 -2.67
CA SER A 50 -8.46 12.31 -2.04
C SER A 50 -9.54 11.96 -1.03
N LEU A 51 -9.92 10.69 -0.95
CA LEU A 51 -10.77 10.22 0.13
C LEU A 51 -10.03 10.36 1.47
N THR A 52 -10.76 10.73 2.51
CA THR A 52 -10.28 10.51 3.88
C THR A 52 -10.16 9.01 4.16
N VAL A 53 -9.34 8.63 5.14
CA VAL A 53 -9.18 7.24 5.55
C VAL A 53 -10.53 6.60 5.91
N ALA A 54 -11.39 7.33 6.64
CA ALA A 54 -12.72 6.86 7.01
C ALA A 54 -13.62 6.63 5.78
N GLN A 55 -13.60 7.53 4.79
CA GLN A 55 -14.36 7.37 3.55
C GLN A 55 -13.87 6.15 2.73
N ALA A 56 -12.56 5.95 2.63
CA ALA A 56 -11.99 4.79 1.95
C ALA A 56 -12.37 3.47 2.66
N ILE A 57 -12.30 3.45 3.99
CA ILE A 57 -12.72 2.31 4.81
C ILE A 57 -14.20 1.98 4.56
N ALA A 58 -15.08 2.99 4.65
CA ALA A 58 -16.51 2.80 4.41
C ALA A 58 -16.80 2.26 3.01
N LEU A 59 -16.14 2.82 1.98
CA LEU A 59 -16.30 2.38 0.60
C LEU A 59 -15.95 0.89 0.42
N VAL A 60 -14.82 0.44 0.97
CA VAL A 60 -14.41 -0.97 0.90
C VAL A 60 -15.39 -1.87 1.65
N LYS A 61 -15.89 -1.42 2.81
CA LYS A 61 -16.85 -2.19 3.60
C LYS A 61 -18.19 -2.36 2.91
N ASN A 62 -18.72 -1.31 2.30
CA ASN A 62 -19.99 -1.33 1.56
C ASN A 62 -19.87 -2.20 0.30
N ALA A 63 -18.69 -2.29 -0.30
CA ALA A 63 -18.40 -3.25 -1.38
C ALA A 63 -18.26 -4.72 -0.89
N GLY A 64 -18.46 -5.00 0.40
CA GLY A 64 -18.31 -6.34 0.99
C GLY A 64 -16.86 -6.79 1.23
N GLY A 65 -15.89 -5.89 1.02
CA GLY A 65 -14.46 -6.15 1.20
C GLY A 65 -13.97 -5.96 2.63
N VAL A 66 -12.67 -6.19 2.83
CA VAL A 66 -11.93 -5.88 4.07
C VAL A 66 -11.01 -4.69 3.80
N PRO A 67 -11.17 -3.55 4.49
CA PRO A 67 -10.22 -2.45 4.39
C PRO A 67 -8.90 -2.83 5.05
N VAL A 68 -7.83 -2.80 4.25
CA VAL A 68 -6.46 -3.14 4.66
C VAL A 68 -5.56 -1.93 4.41
N LEU A 69 -4.79 -1.52 5.43
CA LEU A 69 -3.81 -0.45 5.29
C LEU A 69 -2.50 -1.03 4.71
N ALA A 70 -2.14 -0.63 3.50
CA ALA A 70 -0.99 -1.14 2.78
C ALA A 70 0.34 -0.57 3.31
N HIS A 71 1.32 -1.47 3.46
CA HIS A 71 2.73 -1.25 3.80
C HIS A 71 3.02 0.02 4.63
N PRO A 72 2.50 0.13 5.87
CA PRO A 72 2.61 1.37 6.65
C PRO A 72 4.07 1.78 6.94
N GLY A 73 5.00 0.83 6.99
CA GLY A 73 6.42 1.11 7.25
C GLY A 73 7.13 1.96 6.18
N VAL A 74 6.53 2.19 5.00
CA VAL A 74 7.11 3.09 3.97
C VAL A 74 6.64 4.54 4.09
N TYR A 75 5.73 4.85 5.02
CA TYR A 75 5.17 6.19 5.11
C TYR A 75 6.22 7.20 5.58
N SER A 76 6.28 8.34 4.91
CA SER A 76 7.14 9.47 5.26
C SER A 76 6.29 10.64 5.75
N GLY A 77 6.77 11.35 6.78
CA GLY A 77 6.06 12.50 7.36
C GLY A 77 4.93 12.15 8.32
N ILE A 78 4.68 10.86 8.57
CA ILE A 78 3.74 10.36 9.59
C ILE A 78 4.34 9.13 10.25
N ASP A 79 4.12 8.97 11.56
CA ASP A 79 4.49 7.73 12.26
C ASP A 79 3.62 6.56 11.79
N PRO A 80 4.19 5.48 11.23
CA PRO A 80 3.45 4.31 10.79
C PRO A 80 2.55 3.69 11.87
N ILE A 81 3.00 3.70 13.14
CA ILE A 81 2.23 3.11 14.25
C ILE A 81 1.00 3.95 14.57
N ALA A 82 1.18 5.27 14.68
CA ALA A 82 0.06 6.19 14.80
C ALA A 82 -0.91 6.08 13.61
N ALA A 83 -0.40 5.92 12.38
CA ALA A 83 -1.23 5.76 11.19
C ALA A 83 -2.14 4.52 11.28
N VAL A 84 -1.60 3.35 11.67
CA VAL A 84 -2.40 2.13 11.87
C VAL A 84 -3.44 2.33 12.98
N ARG A 85 -3.06 2.91 14.13
CA ARG A 85 -3.98 3.14 15.26
C ARG A 85 -5.12 4.08 14.88
N ASN A 86 -4.81 5.17 14.18
CA ASN A 86 -5.81 6.14 13.72
C ASN A 86 -6.76 5.52 12.69
N ALA A 87 -6.23 4.71 11.76
CA ALA A 87 -7.06 3.99 10.80
C ALA A 87 -7.94 2.92 11.50
N HIS A 88 -7.41 2.20 12.49
CA HIS A 88 -8.18 1.27 13.32
C HIS A 88 -9.32 1.97 14.07
N ALA A 89 -9.06 3.15 14.66
CA ALA A 89 -10.10 3.96 15.28
C ALA A 89 -11.19 4.41 14.28
N ALA A 90 -10.84 4.54 13.00
CA ALA A 90 -11.78 4.81 11.91
C ALA A 90 -12.46 3.54 11.34
N GLY A 91 -12.21 2.35 11.91
CA GLY A 91 -12.83 1.10 11.53
C GLY A 91 -12.04 0.22 10.57
N LEU A 92 -10.72 0.40 10.44
CA LEU A 92 -9.85 -0.50 9.69
C LEU A 92 -9.96 -1.94 10.24
N GLU A 93 -9.91 -2.94 9.36
CA GLU A 93 -10.07 -4.36 9.73
C GLU A 93 -8.84 -5.21 9.42
N GLY A 94 -7.89 -4.68 8.64
CA GLY A 94 -6.61 -5.35 8.43
C GLY A 94 -5.46 -4.40 8.13
N VAL A 95 -4.25 -4.93 8.18
CA VAL A 95 -3.01 -4.22 7.87
C VAL A 95 -2.05 -5.15 7.14
N GLU A 96 -1.29 -4.60 6.21
CA GLU A 96 -0.24 -5.35 5.53
C GLU A 96 1.00 -5.48 6.42
N VAL A 97 1.30 -6.73 6.77
CA VAL A 97 2.40 -7.10 7.65
C VAL A 97 3.58 -7.59 6.82
N PHE A 98 3.32 -8.52 5.90
CA PHE A 98 4.36 -9.21 5.13
C PHE A 98 4.60 -8.47 3.81
N TYR A 99 5.51 -7.50 3.87
CA TYR A 99 5.91 -6.63 2.77
C TYR A 99 7.45 -6.58 2.67
N PRO A 100 8.04 -6.49 1.46
CA PRO A 100 9.48 -6.41 1.26
C PRO A 100 10.04 -5.02 1.66
N TYR A 101 9.98 -4.68 2.95
CA TYR A 101 10.59 -3.45 3.44
C TYR A 101 12.10 -3.47 3.16
N GLY A 102 12.58 -2.48 2.43
CA GLY A 102 14.01 -2.36 2.11
C GLY A 102 14.88 -2.04 3.33
N GLY A 103 16.19 -2.28 3.17
CA GLY A 103 17.21 -1.91 4.15
C GLY A 103 17.31 -2.82 5.38
N PRO A 104 18.26 -2.53 6.30
CA PRO A 104 18.55 -3.37 7.47
C PRO A 104 17.39 -3.45 8.48
N ASP A 105 16.38 -2.61 8.31
CA ASP A 105 15.27 -2.43 9.24
C ASP A 105 14.01 -3.16 8.80
N GLY A 106 14.01 -3.77 7.60
CA GLY A 106 12.81 -4.36 7.02
C GLY A 106 12.16 -5.43 7.89
N GLY A 107 12.96 -6.37 8.40
CA GLY A 107 12.46 -7.39 9.33
C GLY A 107 11.92 -6.82 10.65
N ARG A 108 12.46 -5.68 11.11
CA ARG A 108 11.96 -5.01 12.32
C ARG A 108 10.61 -4.35 12.08
N TRP A 109 10.38 -3.81 10.88
CA TRP A 109 9.07 -3.28 10.48
C TRP A 109 8.03 -4.38 10.41
N VAL A 110 8.32 -5.52 9.79
CA VAL A 110 7.42 -6.68 9.78
C VAL A 110 7.03 -7.07 11.20
N ALA A 111 8.01 -7.29 12.08
CA ALA A 111 7.75 -7.69 13.47
C ALA A 111 6.92 -6.65 14.25
N ARG A 112 7.20 -5.35 14.07
CA ARG A 112 6.50 -4.27 14.75
C ARG A 112 5.04 -4.14 14.29
N ILE A 113 4.79 -4.22 12.99
CA ILE A 113 3.43 -4.15 12.43
C ILE A 113 2.65 -5.43 12.75
N GLU A 114 3.30 -6.59 12.74
CA GLU A 114 2.67 -7.86 13.16
C GLU A 114 2.21 -7.81 14.63
N ALA A 115 3.07 -7.32 15.53
CA ALA A 115 2.74 -7.16 16.94
C ALA A 115 1.55 -6.21 17.12
N LEU A 116 1.56 -5.08 16.43
CA LEU A 116 0.47 -4.10 16.46
C LEU A 116 -0.84 -4.68 15.89
N ALA A 117 -0.76 -5.46 14.82
CA ALA A 117 -1.94 -6.11 14.24
C ALA A 117 -2.58 -7.09 15.23
N ARG A 118 -1.77 -7.87 15.95
CA ARG A 118 -2.25 -8.77 17.01
C ARG A 118 -2.85 -8.00 18.19
N GLU A 119 -2.22 -6.91 18.62
CA GLU A 119 -2.71 -6.04 19.70
C GLU A 119 -4.10 -5.47 19.38
N LEU A 120 -4.29 -4.99 18.15
CA LEU A 120 -5.53 -4.35 17.70
C LEU A 120 -6.57 -5.34 17.16
N GLY A 121 -6.26 -6.64 17.09
CA GLY A 121 -7.14 -7.65 16.49
C GLY A 121 -7.37 -7.46 14.98
N LEU A 122 -6.42 -6.84 14.28
CA LEU A 122 -6.47 -6.62 12.83
C LEU A 122 -6.11 -7.90 12.07
N LEU A 123 -6.79 -8.13 10.94
CA LEU A 123 -6.41 -9.15 9.97
C LEU A 123 -5.05 -8.79 9.33
N GLN A 124 -4.26 -9.80 9.02
CA GLN A 124 -2.92 -9.63 8.48
C GLN A 124 -2.90 -9.99 7.00
N SER A 125 -2.42 -9.08 6.16
CA SER A 125 -2.17 -9.32 4.74
C SER A 125 -0.68 -9.27 4.41
N GLY A 126 -0.35 -9.62 3.17
CA GLY A 126 0.99 -9.53 2.63
C GLY A 126 0.97 -9.50 1.12
N GLY A 127 1.99 -8.88 0.53
CA GLY A 127 2.14 -8.72 -0.90
C GLY A 127 3.50 -8.13 -1.26
N THR A 128 3.90 -8.32 -2.51
CA THR A 128 5.18 -7.83 -3.03
C THR A 128 5.12 -6.38 -3.50
N ASP A 129 3.92 -5.86 -3.76
CA ASP A 129 3.72 -4.57 -4.44
C ASP A 129 4.52 -4.50 -5.76
N PHE A 130 4.50 -5.61 -6.50
CA PHE A 130 5.21 -5.75 -7.77
C PHE A 130 4.59 -4.87 -8.86
N HIS A 131 5.43 -4.14 -9.60
CA HIS A 131 4.98 -3.26 -10.68
C HIS A 131 5.57 -3.63 -12.05
N GLY A 132 6.31 -4.74 -12.17
CA GLY A 132 6.85 -5.23 -13.45
C GLY A 132 7.92 -4.33 -14.05
N ARG A 133 8.65 -3.60 -13.20
CA ARG A 133 9.66 -2.63 -13.67
C ARG A 133 11.02 -3.31 -13.82
N ALA A 134 11.76 -2.91 -14.85
CA ALA A 134 13.14 -3.36 -15.02
C ALA A 134 13.99 -2.94 -13.80
N GLY A 135 14.68 -3.89 -13.18
CA GLY A 135 15.51 -3.66 -12.00
C GLY A 135 14.76 -3.64 -10.66
N GLU A 136 13.47 -4.03 -10.62
CA GLU A 136 12.81 -4.35 -9.34
C GLU A 136 13.49 -5.56 -8.68
N SER A 137 13.65 -5.49 -7.37
CA SER A 137 14.34 -6.51 -6.57
C SER A 137 13.40 -7.63 -6.07
N VAL A 138 12.13 -7.58 -6.48
CA VAL A 138 11.09 -8.52 -6.09
C VAL A 138 10.28 -8.89 -7.32
N ASP A 139 9.91 -10.16 -7.44
CA ASP A 139 8.95 -10.67 -8.42
C ASP A 139 7.57 -10.86 -7.78
N VAL A 140 6.56 -11.14 -8.60
CA VAL A 140 5.22 -11.48 -8.11
C VAL A 140 5.27 -12.76 -7.27
N GLY A 141 4.83 -12.67 -6.01
CA GLY A 141 4.71 -13.82 -5.11
C GLY A 141 5.93 -14.11 -4.21
N ASP A 142 7.04 -13.38 -4.36
CA ASP A 142 8.23 -13.54 -3.51
C ASP A 142 7.99 -13.29 -2.02
N VAL A 143 7.08 -12.35 -1.73
CA VAL A 143 6.67 -11.98 -0.36
C VAL A 143 5.15 -11.97 -0.30
N GLY A 144 4.63 -12.53 0.79
CA GLY A 144 3.19 -12.55 1.02
C GLY A 144 2.83 -13.49 2.16
N LEU A 145 1.64 -14.06 2.06
CA LEU A 145 1.10 -14.96 3.07
C LEU A 145 1.47 -16.40 2.76
N THR A 146 1.89 -17.14 3.78
CA THR A 146 1.86 -18.61 3.73
C THR A 146 0.42 -19.10 3.54
N PRO A 147 0.21 -20.33 3.04
CA PRO A 147 -1.14 -20.89 2.90
C PRO A 147 -1.96 -20.86 4.19
N ARG A 148 -1.31 -21.07 5.34
CA ARG A 148 -1.96 -20.99 6.66
C ARG A 148 -2.40 -19.57 7.01
N GLN A 149 -1.53 -18.58 6.77
CA GLN A 149 -1.88 -17.17 7.02
C GLN A 149 -2.99 -16.70 6.08
N PHE A 150 -2.96 -17.12 4.81
CA PHE A 150 -4.04 -16.86 3.86
C PHE A 150 -5.37 -17.48 4.31
N ALA A 151 -5.36 -18.72 4.78
CA ALA A 151 -6.56 -19.37 5.32
C ALA A 151 -7.11 -18.64 6.56
N ALA A 152 -6.23 -18.13 7.43
CA ALA A 152 -6.62 -17.32 8.58
C ALA A 152 -7.25 -15.98 8.15
N LEU A 153 -6.63 -15.27 7.20
CA LEU A 153 -7.18 -14.04 6.61
C LEU A 153 -8.58 -14.29 5.99
N LYS A 154 -8.71 -15.37 5.22
CA LYS A 154 -9.97 -15.74 4.57
C LYS A 154 -11.07 -16.05 5.59
N THR A 155 -10.75 -16.83 6.63
CA THR A 155 -11.69 -17.14 7.72
C THR A 155 -12.11 -15.88 8.46
N GLY A 156 -11.14 -15.01 8.78
CA GLY A 156 -11.40 -13.73 9.44
C GLY A 156 -12.33 -12.82 8.62
N TRP A 157 -12.08 -12.70 7.32
CA TRP A 157 -12.97 -11.98 6.40
C TRP A 157 -14.40 -12.55 6.42
N GLN A 158 -14.55 -13.88 6.35
CA GLN A 158 -15.87 -14.52 6.38
C GLN A 158 -16.63 -14.22 7.68
N GLN A 159 -15.93 -14.22 8.82
CA GLN A 159 -16.51 -13.88 10.12
C GLN A 159 -16.90 -12.41 10.24
N LEU A 160 -16.09 -11.49 9.70
CA LEU A 160 -16.43 -10.07 9.67
C LEU A 160 -17.66 -9.84 8.78
N ARG A 161 -17.68 -10.46 7.60
CA ARG A 161 -18.78 -10.35 6.65
C ARG A 161 -20.10 -10.88 7.21
N SER A 162 -20.10 -12.01 7.93
CA SER A 162 -21.32 -12.57 8.50
C SER A 162 -21.94 -11.72 9.62
N LYS A 163 -21.14 -10.86 10.27
CA LYS A 163 -21.58 -9.93 11.31
C LYS A 163 -22.06 -8.59 10.76
N ARG A 164 -21.79 -8.27 9.49
CA ARG A 164 -22.28 -7.03 8.89
C ARG A 164 -23.78 -7.16 8.63
N PRO A 165 -24.60 -6.18 9.02
CA PRO A 165 -26.01 -6.18 8.65
C PRO A 165 -26.11 -6.24 7.13
N ALA A 166 -27.05 -7.03 6.60
CA ALA A 166 -27.38 -6.98 5.19
C ALA A 166 -27.76 -5.53 4.86
N GLU A 167 -27.02 -4.89 3.95
CA GLU A 167 -27.40 -3.56 3.48
C GLU A 167 -28.79 -3.65 2.86
N LYS A 168 -29.71 -2.84 3.38
CA LYS A 168 -30.96 -2.54 2.68
C LYS A 168 -30.57 -1.67 1.49
N VAL A 169 -30.41 -2.30 0.33
CA VAL A 169 -30.35 -1.62 -0.98
C VAL A 169 -31.69 -0.95 -1.23
#